data_AF-A0A812QVU3-F1
#
_entry.id   AF-A0A812QVU3-F1
#
_cell.length_a   1.000
_cell.length_b   1.000
_cell.length_c   1.000
_cell.angle_alpha   90.00
_cell.angle_beta   90.00
_cell.angle_gamma   90.00
#
_symmetry.space_group_name_H-M   'P 1'
#
loop_
_entity.id
_entity.type
_entity.pdbx_description
1 polymer ?
#
loop_
_entity_poly.entity_id
_entity_poly.type
_entity_poly.pdbx_seq_one_letter_code
_entity_poly.pdbx_strand_id
1 'polypeptide(L)'
;MAAAGGLHTVLLRSDGNAVAWGMVNAGQCVIPPLDEGLSYTQVAAGWLHTVLLRSDGCAVACGRNTGQQCDIPALDEGMSYTEVSAGYDQTVLLRNDGNAVLCGSHGRSKILPLDEGFWYTQVDAGDSHIVLLRNDGRAVALSSHNHDGECDIPPLEEGVSYTQVSGGKNHTVLLRSDGRAVACGSNDRGQCDIPPLDEGVSYTQVSAGDHTVLLRSDGRAVACGRNESKQCNIPALKDDGVVYSQVSAGVTHTVLVRSDGVAVACGKNHYKQCRIPAPEPGIWYVWDHTVRNTDSFVCQLDFVDKDGAVALICSGLAGNEVLRWEALGSELALNAQGYIARELRVKLQSLRVVLPDGELLASVCRANPLVTVGDLSDTYKS
;
A
#
# COMPACT_ATOMS: atom_id res chain seq x y z
N MET A 1 1.43 -3.67 4.88
CA MET A 1 2.10 -2.62 4.12
C MET A 1 3.57 -2.67 4.46
N ALA A 2 4.41 -2.12 3.60
CA ALA A 2 5.84 -1.96 3.83
C ALA A 2 6.21 -0.49 3.90
N ALA A 3 7.00 -0.15 4.92
CA ALA A 3 7.66 1.14 5.05
C ALA A 3 9.16 0.92 5.22
N ALA A 4 9.93 1.38 4.25
CA ALA A 4 11.38 1.44 4.30
C ALA A 4 11.80 2.81 4.82
N GLY A 5 12.39 2.88 6.01
CA GLY A 5 12.87 4.13 6.60
C GLY A 5 14.33 4.44 6.25
N GLY A 6 14.95 5.29 7.05
CA GLY A 6 16.37 5.61 6.90
C GLY A 6 17.28 4.40 7.13
N LEU A 7 17.07 3.73 8.27
CA LEU A 7 17.95 2.68 8.80
C LEU A 7 17.20 1.45 9.35
N HIS A 8 15.89 1.39 9.14
CA HIS A 8 15.02 0.32 9.61
C HIS A 8 13.88 0.08 8.61
N THR A 9 13.22 -1.07 8.74
CA THR A 9 12.05 -1.46 7.95
C THR A 9 10.92 -1.79 8.90
N VAL A 10 9.70 -1.43 8.51
CA VAL A 10 8.47 -1.74 9.24
C VAL A 10 7.49 -2.41 8.29
N LEU A 11 6.92 -3.55 8.71
CA LEU A 11 5.87 -4.24 7.98
C LEU A 11 4.63 -4.42 8.85
N LEU A 12 3.46 -4.29 8.22
CA LEU A 12 2.17 -4.67 8.81
C LEU A 12 1.87 -6.15 8.54
N ARG A 13 1.45 -6.87 9.58
CA ARG A 13 1.09 -8.30 9.57
C ARG A 13 -0.43 -8.47 9.40
N SER A 14 -0.84 -9.64 8.93
CA SER A 14 -2.26 -10.00 8.72
C SER A 14 -3.08 -10.15 10.00
N ASP A 15 -2.43 -10.33 11.16
CA ASP A 15 -3.06 -10.32 12.48
C ASP A 15 -3.32 -8.91 13.03
N GLY A 16 -3.01 -7.86 12.25
CA GLY A 16 -3.18 -6.48 12.67
C GLY A 16 -2.04 -5.92 13.54
N ASN A 17 -0.97 -6.68 13.78
CA ASN A 17 0.24 -6.15 14.42
C ASN A 17 1.23 -5.59 13.38
N ALA A 18 2.24 -4.88 13.87
CA ALA A 18 3.38 -4.43 13.07
C ALA A 18 4.68 -5.02 13.62
N VAL A 19 5.65 -5.19 12.75
CA VAL A 19 7.00 -5.63 13.10
C VAL A 19 8.02 -4.69 12.49
N ALA A 20 9.02 -4.30 13.27
CA ALA A 20 10.09 -3.42 12.85
C ALA A 20 11.46 -4.01 13.19
N TRP A 21 12.44 -3.82 12.31
CA TRP A 21 13.82 -4.26 12.52
C TRP A 21 14.80 -3.38 11.76
N GLY A 22 16.08 -3.48 12.10
CA GLY A 22 17.13 -2.63 11.56
C GLY A 22 17.96 -2.04 12.68
N MET A 23 18.28 -0.75 12.57
CA MET A 23 18.91 -0.01 13.66
C MET A 23 17.91 0.20 14.80
N VAL A 24 18.33 -0.03 16.05
CA VAL A 24 17.45 0.02 17.24
C VAL A 24 17.82 1.11 18.26
N ASN A 25 18.94 1.82 18.06
CA ASN A 25 19.53 2.67 19.10
C ASN A 25 18.66 3.88 19.51
N ALA A 26 17.68 4.27 18.70
CA ALA A 26 16.76 5.36 19.01
C ALA A 26 15.38 4.86 19.47
N GLY A 27 15.17 3.54 19.56
CA GLY A 27 13.87 2.94 19.89
C GLY A 27 12.89 2.86 18.71
N GLN A 28 13.33 3.13 17.48
CA GLN A 28 12.47 3.16 16.29
C GLN A 28 11.85 1.81 15.91
N CYS A 29 12.38 0.70 16.44
CA CYS A 29 11.82 -0.63 16.25
C CYS A 29 11.00 -1.12 17.46
N VAL A 30 10.83 -0.30 18.49
CA VAL A 30 10.04 -0.64 19.69
C VAL A 30 8.59 -0.29 19.41
N ILE A 31 7.89 -1.17 18.69
CA ILE A 31 6.49 -0.98 18.34
C ILE A 31 5.64 -0.93 19.63
N PRO A 32 4.84 0.13 19.85
CA PRO A 32 3.96 0.20 21.01
C PRO A 32 2.98 -0.98 21.05
N PRO A 33 2.65 -1.52 22.24
CA PRO A 33 1.62 -2.55 22.35
C PRO A 33 0.25 -1.97 21.98
N LEU A 34 -0.62 -2.83 21.44
CA LEU A 34 -2.02 -2.51 21.18
C LEU A 34 -2.89 -2.92 22.36
N ASP A 35 -3.90 -2.12 22.68
CA ASP A 35 -4.97 -2.54 23.58
C ASP A 35 -5.83 -3.63 22.91
N GLU A 36 -6.55 -4.40 23.72
CA GLU A 36 -7.39 -5.51 23.22
C GLU A 36 -8.43 -5.02 22.20
N GLY A 37 -8.56 -5.74 21.08
CA GLY A 37 -9.48 -5.42 20.00
C GLY A 37 -8.97 -4.39 18.99
N LEU A 38 -7.82 -3.77 19.23
CA LEU A 38 -7.20 -2.84 18.29
C LEU A 38 -6.19 -3.52 17.38
N SER A 39 -5.94 -2.88 16.25
CA SER A 39 -4.96 -3.31 15.26
C SER A 39 -4.39 -2.11 14.52
N TYR A 40 -3.15 -2.22 14.08
CA TYR A 40 -2.55 -1.25 13.18
C TYR A 40 -3.15 -1.36 11.77
N THR A 41 -3.29 -0.22 11.10
CA THR A 41 -3.85 -0.09 9.74
C THR A 41 -2.84 0.45 8.75
N GLN A 42 -1.88 1.24 9.21
CA GLN A 42 -0.79 1.78 8.41
C GLN A 42 0.47 1.87 9.24
N VAL A 43 1.60 1.74 8.55
CA VAL A 43 2.94 1.95 9.09
C VAL A 43 3.68 2.93 8.21
N ALA A 44 4.41 3.85 8.82
CA ALA A 44 5.33 4.76 8.16
C ALA A 44 6.66 4.75 8.92
N ALA A 45 7.77 4.81 8.18
CA ALA A 45 9.11 4.68 8.73
C ALA A 45 9.94 5.88 8.27
N GLY A 46 10.27 6.77 9.21
CA GLY A 46 11.13 7.92 8.95
C GLY A 46 12.62 7.59 9.08
N TRP A 47 13.44 8.60 9.29
CA TRP A 47 14.88 8.41 9.46
C TRP A 47 15.23 7.59 10.71
N LEU A 48 14.69 8.00 11.87
CA LEU A 48 14.95 7.41 13.19
C LEU A 48 13.69 7.27 14.05
N HIS A 49 12.51 7.25 13.45
CA HIS A 49 11.24 7.03 14.13
C HIS A 49 10.26 6.28 13.24
N THR A 50 9.27 5.65 13.86
CA THR A 50 8.17 4.92 13.23
C THR A 50 6.86 5.54 13.67
N VAL A 51 5.90 5.65 12.75
CA VAL A 51 4.53 6.11 13.01
C VAL A 51 3.57 5.00 12.60
N LEU A 52 2.59 4.72 13.44
CA LEU A 52 1.59 3.68 13.22
C LEU A 52 0.19 4.24 13.39
N LEU A 53 -0.66 4.01 12.39
CA LEU A 53 -2.08 4.31 12.48
C LEU A 53 -2.82 3.11 13.07
N ARG A 54 -3.70 3.36 14.03
CA ARG A 54 -4.55 2.36 14.69
C ARG A 54 -5.93 2.30 14.04
N SER A 55 -6.60 1.19 14.29
CA SER A 55 -7.96 0.87 13.82
C SER A 55 -9.06 1.82 14.29
N ASP A 56 -8.82 2.48 15.42
CA ASP A 56 -9.74 3.46 16.02
C ASP A 56 -9.51 4.88 15.48
N GLY A 57 -8.62 5.05 14.50
CA GLY A 57 -8.31 6.35 13.92
C GLY A 57 -7.31 7.18 14.73
N CYS A 58 -6.74 6.66 15.82
CA CYS A 58 -5.63 7.29 16.50
C CYS A 58 -4.29 6.88 15.86
N ALA A 59 -3.23 7.66 16.07
CA ALA A 59 -1.88 7.32 15.65
C ALA A 59 -0.92 7.33 16.84
N VAL A 60 0.11 6.49 16.80
CA VAL A 60 1.18 6.42 17.79
C VAL A 60 2.53 6.42 17.09
N ALA A 61 3.56 6.86 17.78
CA ALA A 61 4.92 6.89 17.24
C ALA A 61 5.94 6.39 18.26
N CYS A 62 7.04 5.83 17.76
CA CYS A 62 8.18 5.41 18.57
C CYS A 62 9.50 5.73 17.88
N GLY A 63 10.55 5.95 18.68
CA GLY A 63 11.88 6.28 18.16
C GLY A 63 12.42 7.61 18.69
N ARG A 64 13.33 8.21 17.92
CA ARG A 64 13.93 9.51 18.25
C ARG A 64 12.85 10.56 18.36
N ASN A 65 12.82 11.29 19.48
CA ASN A 65 11.87 12.38 19.69
C ASN A 65 12.52 13.74 20.02
N THR A 66 13.79 13.94 19.68
CA THR A 66 14.49 15.20 20.02
C THR A 66 13.93 16.43 19.32
N GLY A 67 13.17 16.25 18.23
CA GLY A 67 12.50 17.30 17.48
C GLY A 67 10.97 17.28 17.60
N GLN A 68 10.42 16.50 18.54
CA GLN A 68 8.97 16.31 18.76
C GLN A 68 8.26 15.52 17.64
N GLN A 69 9.01 14.75 16.83
CA GLN A 69 8.44 13.98 15.71
C GLN A 69 7.54 12.82 16.15
N CYS A 70 7.64 12.37 17.41
CA CYS A 70 6.77 11.35 17.98
C CYS A 70 5.60 11.93 18.79
N ASP A 71 5.53 13.26 18.94
CA ASP A 71 4.48 13.94 19.71
C ASP A 71 3.21 14.09 18.87
N ILE A 72 2.55 12.96 18.59
CA ILE A 72 1.31 12.91 17.81
C ILE A 72 0.22 13.74 18.51
N PRO A 73 -0.38 14.73 17.84
CA PRO A 73 -1.43 15.55 18.46
C PRO A 73 -2.66 14.73 18.83
N ALA A 74 -3.23 15.03 20.00
CA ALA A 74 -4.51 14.47 20.40
C ALA A 74 -5.63 14.95 19.46
N LEU A 75 -6.63 14.11 19.26
CA LEU A 75 -7.79 14.38 18.43
C LEU A 75 -8.98 14.81 19.29
N ASP A 76 -9.75 15.78 18.79
CA ASP A 76 -11.07 16.12 19.34
C ASP A 76 -12.07 14.97 19.07
N GLU A 77 -13.19 14.96 19.81
CA GLU A 77 -14.23 13.95 19.65
C GLU A 77 -14.78 13.90 18.20
N GLY A 78 -14.88 12.70 17.64
CA GLY A 78 -15.33 12.48 16.25
C GLY A 78 -14.26 12.67 15.17
N MET A 79 -13.05 13.11 15.54
CA MET A 79 -11.93 13.20 14.62
C MET A 79 -11.12 11.89 14.59
N SER A 80 -10.57 11.58 13.42
CA SER A 80 -9.65 10.46 13.22
C SER A 80 -8.56 10.83 12.23
N TYR A 81 -7.40 10.20 12.37
CA TYR A 81 -6.40 10.15 11.32
C TYR A 81 -6.76 9.05 10.32
N THR A 82 -6.52 9.34 9.04
CA THR A 82 -6.79 8.45 7.90
C THR A 82 -5.52 8.05 7.17
N GLU A 83 -4.46 8.85 7.29
CA GLU A 83 -3.14 8.54 6.74
C GLU A 83 -2.02 9.07 7.65
N VAL A 84 -0.88 8.37 7.68
CA VAL A 84 0.35 8.81 8.35
C VAL A 84 1.55 8.65 7.43
N SER A 85 2.46 9.62 7.46
CA SER A 85 3.78 9.55 6.82
C SER A 85 4.86 10.12 7.74
N ALA A 86 6.09 9.62 7.60
CA ALA A 86 7.21 9.90 8.48
C ALA A 86 8.47 10.20 7.66
N GLY A 87 9.03 11.40 7.85
CA GLY A 87 10.22 11.88 7.15
C GLY A 87 11.48 11.84 8.01
N TYR A 88 12.36 12.83 7.83
CA TYR A 88 13.62 12.88 8.60
C TYR A 88 13.41 13.18 10.09
N ASP A 89 12.77 14.31 10.38
CA ASP A 89 12.40 14.76 11.73
C ASP A 89 10.96 15.29 11.80
N GLN A 90 10.12 14.89 10.84
CA GLN A 90 8.75 15.31 10.63
C GLN A 90 7.83 14.10 10.56
N THR A 91 6.63 14.24 11.11
CA THR A 91 5.50 13.32 10.94
C THR A 91 4.31 14.11 10.41
N VAL A 92 3.76 13.67 9.29
CA VAL A 92 2.56 14.27 8.68
C VAL A 92 1.40 13.30 8.84
N LEU A 93 0.25 13.81 9.27
CA LEU A 93 -0.97 13.03 9.46
C LEU A 93 -2.12 13.66 8.69
N LEU A 94 -2.89 12.85 7.96
CA LEU A 94 -4.14 13.27 7.33
C LEU A 94 -5.31 12.97 8.27
N ARG A 95 -6.20 13.93 8.46
CA ARG A 95 -7.43 13.77 9.25
C ARG A 95 -8.63 13.44 8.36
N ASN A 96 -9.67 12.87 8.95
CA ASN A 96 -10.93 12.52 8.28
C ASN A 96 -11.77 13.72 7.80
N ASP A 97 -11.47 14.94 8.26
CA ASP A 97 -12.02 16.18 7.70
C ASP A 97 -11.24 16.68 6.47
N GLY A 98 -10.20 15.95 6.05
CA GLY A 98 -9.38 16.28 4.90
C GLY A 98 -8.30 17.34 5.16
N ASN A 99 -8.08 17.74 6.42
CA ASN A 99 -6.95 18.57 6.82
C ASN A 99 -5.72 17.70 7.14
N ALA A 100 -4.53 18.25 6.89
CA ALA A 100 -3.28 17.61 7.29
C ALA A 100 -2.64 18.35 8.47
N VAL A 101 -2.02 17.59 9.37
CA VAL A 101 -1.36 18.06 10.59
C VAL A 101 0.09 17.62 10.58
N LEU A 102 0.97 18.46 11.11
CA LEU A 102 2.39 18.18 11.26
C LEU A 102 2.76 18.13 12.75
N CYS A 103 3.53 17.13 13.15
CA CYS A 103 4.36 17.19 14.36
C CYS A 103 5.83 16.93 14.00
N GLY A 104 6.74 17.37 14.87
CA GLY A 104 8.17 17.36 14.57
C GLY A 104 8.73 18.71 14.10
N SER A 105 9.98 18.69 13.62
CA SER A 105 10.70 19.85 13.09
C SER A 105 10.71 21.08 14.03
N HIS A 106 10.57 20.88 15.34
CA HIS A 106 10.48 21.95 16.35
C HIS A 106 9.37 22.99 16.05
N GLY A 107 8.28 22.58 15.39
CA GLY A 107 7.16 23.46 15.04
C GLY A 107 7.48 24.51 13.97
N ARG A 108 8.56 24.32 13.19
CA ARG A 108 8.99 25.28 12.15
C ARG A 108 8.12 25.30 10.90
N SER A 109 7.39 24.22 10.65
CA SER A 109 6.55 24.05 9.47
C SER A 109 5.09 23.93 9.89
N LYS A 110 4.19 24.48 9.07
CA LYS A 110 2.75 24.37 9.27
C LYS A 110 2.08 24.10 7.93
N ILE A 111 1.22 23.09 7.91
CA ILE A 111 0.35 22.86 6.76
C ILE A 111 -0.86 23.76 6.93
N LEU A 112 -1.14 24.58 5.91
CA LEU A 112 -2.30 25.46 5.91
C LEU A 112 -3.55 24.68 5.49
N PRO A 113 -4.71 24.96 6.12
CA PRO A 113 -5.98 24.45 5.62
C PRO A 113 -6.23 25.01 4.22
N LEU A 114 -6.97 24.26 3.41
CA LEU A 114 -7.35 24.68 2.07
C LEU A 114 -8.62 25.53 2.12
N ASP A 115 -8.87 26.26 1.02
CA ASP A 115 -10.13 26.97 0.81
C ASP A 115 -11.32 25.99 0.75
N GLU A 116 -12.52 26.51 1.01
CA GLU A 116 -13.76 25.73 1.00
C GLU A 116 -13.94 24.94 -0.31
N GLY A 117 -14.30 23.65 -0.19
CA GLY A 117 -14.46 22.73 -1.32
C GLY A 117 -13.20 21.95 -1.70
N PHE A 118 -12.05 22.26 -1.09
CA PHE A 118 -10.81 21.51 -1.28
C PHE A 118 -10.38 20.81 0.00
N TRP A 119 -9.85 19.60 -0.16
CA TRP A 119 -9.24 18.84 0.93
C TRP A 119 -8.06 18.01 0.41
N TYR A 120 -7.19 17.61 1.34
CA TYR A 120 -6.09 16.69 1.03
C TYR A 120 -6.59 15.25 1.01
N THR A 121 -6.09 14.45 0.08
CA THR A 121 -6.39 13.02 -0.08
C THR A 121 -5.17 12.15 0.11
N GLN A 122 -3.97 12.72 0.09
CA GLN A 122 -2.74 12.01 0.41
C GLN A 122 -1.74 12.94 1.11
N VAL A 123 -0.96 12.40 2.05
CA VAL A 123 0.20 13.08 2.66
C VAL A 123 1.46 12.23 2.56
N ASP A 124 2.59 12.85 2.24
CA ASP A 124 3.90 12.20 2.32
C ASP A 124 4.98 13.13 2.87
N ALA A 125 5.78 12.62 3.80
CA ALA A 125 6.89 13.33 4.42
C ALA A 125 8.21 12.80 3.87
N GLY A 126 8.84 13.57 2.98
CA GLY A 126 10.22 13.33 2.55
C GLY A 126 11.24 13.71 3.65
N ASP A 127 12.53 13.63 3.33
CA ASP A 127 13.55 14.05 4.32
C ASP A 127 13.55 15.57 4.53
N SER A 128 13.42 16.33 3.43
CA SER A 128 13.57 17.79 3.44
C SER A 128 12.25 18.55 3.27
N HIS A 129 11.21 17.90 2.76
CA HIS A 129 9.98 18.55 2.32
C HIS A 129 8.76 17.62 2.52
N ILE A 130 7.58 18.20 2.49
CA ILE A 130 6.30 17.51 2.57
C ILE A 130 5.60 17.62 1.21
N VAL A 131 4.96 16.56 0.76
CA VAL A 131 4.15 16.56 -0.46
C VAL A 131 2.72 16.15 -0.10
N LEU A 132 1.75 16.88 -0.65
CA LEU A 132 0.33 16.71 -0.35
C LEU A 132 -0.43 16.58 -1.66
N LEU A 133 -1.35 15.62 -1.76
CA LEU A 133 -2.28 15.48 -2.88
C LEU A 133 -3.64 16.05 -2.49
N ARG A 134 -4.25 16.82 -3.39
CA ARG A 134 -5.59 17.40 -3.23
C ARG A 134 -6.65 16.58 -3.95
N ASN A 135 -7.90 16.73 -3.51
CA ASN A 135 -9.07 16.08 -4.11
C ASN A 135 -9.30 16.38 -5.60
N ASP A 136 -8.77 17.49 -6.10
CA ASP A 136 -8.89 17.97 -7.48
C ASP A 136 -7.77 17.43 -8.37
N GLY A 137 -6.93 16.54 -7.84
CA GLY A 137 -5.83 15.93 -8.56
C GLY A 137 -4.59 16.82 -8.70
N ARG A 138 -4.51 17.94 -7.96
CA ARG A 138 -3.29 18.75 -7.87
C ARG A 138 -2.44 18.34 -6.69
N ALA A 139 -1.12 18.49 -6.82
CA ALA A 139 -0.18 18.28 -5.74
C ALA A 139 0.42 19.62 -5.26
N VAL A 140 0.74 19.69 -3.97
CA VAL A 140 1.42 20.82 -3.33
C VAL A 140 2.61 20.27 -2.56
N ALA A 141 3.76 20.90 -2.70
CA ALA A 141 4.95 20.59 -1.92
C ALA A 141 5.35 21.78 -1.05
N LEU A 142 5.79 21.49 0.17
CA LEU A 142 6.13 22.45 1.20
C LEU A 142 7.52 22.14 1.75
N SER A 143 8.41 23.12 1.73
CA SER A 143 9.74 23.01 2.31
C SER A 143 10.19 24.35 2.89
N SER A 144 11.11 24.32 3.86
CA SER A 144 11.79 25.55 4.30
C SER A 144 12.73 26.09 3.22
N HIS A 145 13.27 25.20 2.37
CA HIS A 145 14.23 25.51 1.32
C HIS A 145 13.91 24.69 0.06
N ASN A 146 13.99 25.27 -1.12
CA ASN A 146 13.72 24.60 -2.41
C ASN A 146 14.93 24.76 -3.33
N HIS A 147 16.10 24.33 -2.86
CA HIS A 147 17.36 24.58 -3.58
C HIS A 147 17.54 23.67 -4.79
N ASP A 148 16.95 22.48 -4.73
CA ASP A 148 17.07 21.47 -5.78
C ASP A 148 15.84 21.46 -6.71
N GLY A 149 14.81 22.25 -6.40
CA GLY A 149 13.52 22.28 -7.13
C GLY A 149 12.59 21.15 -6.69
N GLU A 150 12.79 20.58 -5.51
CA GLU A 150 12.00 19.47 -4.96
C GLU A 150 10.52 19.83 -4.77
N CYS A 151 10.20 21.12 -4.63
CA CYS A 151 8.83 21.64 -4.55
C CYS A 151 8.28 22.15 -5.89
N ASP A 152 9.05 22.11 -6.98
CA ASP A 152 8.65 22.61 -8.30
C ASP A 152 7.80 21.58 -9.04
N ILE A 153 6.60 21.32 -8.50
CA ILE A 153 5.66 20.33 -9.03
C ILE A 153 5.36 20.64 -10.51
N PRO A 154 5.62 19.69 -11.43
CA PRO A 154 5.38 19.91 -12.85
C PRO A 154 3.91 20.26 -13.16
N PRO A 155 3.65 21.17 -14.11
CA PRO A 155 2.28 21.45 -14.54
C PRO A 155 1.67 20.23 -15.22
N LEU A 156 0.36 20.09 -15.11
CA LEU A 156 -0.42 19.04 -15.75
C LEU A 156 -1.07 19.54 -17.04
N GLU A 157 -1.16 18.66 -18.02
CA GLU A 157 -1.98 18.85 -19.22
C GLU A 157 -3.48 18.76 -18.87
N GLU A 158 -4.34 19.33 -19.72
CA GLU A 158 -5.79 19.28 -19.51
C GLU A 158 -6.30 17.84 -19.48
N GLY A 159 -7.15 17.52 -18.50
CA GLY A 159 -7.72 16.18 -18.32
C GLY A 159 -6.81 15.16 -17.60
N VAL A 160 -5.58 15.54 -17.25
CA VAL A 160 -4.67 14.70 -16.46
C VAL A 160 -4.59 15.22 -15.03
N SER A 161 -4.55 14.31 -14.07
CA SER A 161 -4.43 14.58 -12.64
C SER A 161 -3.31 13.77 -12.02
N TYR A 162 -2.79 14.20 -10.88
CA TYR A 162 -1.98 13.35 -10.01
C TYR A 162 -2.88 12.42 -9.21
N THR A 163 -2.46 11.17 -9.04
CA THR A 163 -3.17 10.13 -8.28
C THR A 163 -2.34 9.60 -7.11
N GLN A 164 -1.03 9.88 -7.09
CA GLN A 164 -0.17 9.58 -5.97
C GLN A 164 1.00 10.56 -5.92
N VAL A 165 1.44 10.93 -4.73
CA VAL A 165 2.66 11.69 -4.48
C VAL A 165 3.60 10.90 -3.58
N SER A 166 4.91 11.11 -3.75
CA SER A 166 5.92 10.67 -2.78
C SER A 166 7.12 11.61 -2.74
N GLY A 167 7.52 12.01 -1.54
CA GLY A 167 8.69 12.84 -1.27
C GLY A 167 9.90 11.99 -0.91
N GLY A 168 10.98 12.13 -1.67
CA GLY A 168 12.26 11.50 -1.38
C GLY A 168 13.13 12.40 -0.51
N LYS A 169 14.45 12.26 -0.64
CA LYS A 169 15.39 13.11 0.11
C LYS A 169 15.31 14.57 -0.33
N ASN A 170 15.59 14.81 -1.61
CA ASN A 170 15.62 16.13 -2.26
C ASN A 170 14.92 16.09 -3.63
N HIS A 171 13.98 15.16 -3.82
CA HIS A 171 13.18 15.06 -5.04
C HIS A 171 11.78 14.59 -4.72
N THR A 172 10.82 14.95 -5.56
CA THR A 172 9.42 14.51 -5.49
C THR A 172 9.13 13.64 -6.70
N VAL A 173 8.35 12.57 -6.50
CA VAL A 173 7.84 11.71 -7.57
C VAL A 173 6.32 11.73 -7.52
N LEU A 174 5.69 11.89 -8.68
CA LEU A 174 4.25 11.98 -8.82
C LEU A 174 3.73 10.97 -9.85
N LEU A 175 2.71 10.21 -9.46
CA LEU A 175 1.97 9.33 -10.37
C LEU A 175 0.80 10.09 -10.99
N ARG A 176 0.65 9.98 -12.31
CA ARG A 176 -0.42 10.61 -13.09
C ARG A 176 -1.55 9.63 -13.37
N SER A 177 -2.75 10.15 -13.58
CA SER A 177 -3.98 9.39 -13.87
C SER A 177 -3.95 8.64 -15.20
N ASP A 178 -3.06 9.02 -16.12
CA ASP A 178 -2.80 8.33 -17.39
C ASP A 178 -1.82 7.14 -17.24
N GLY A 179 -1.38 6.84 -16.02
CA GLY A 179 -0.47 5.74 -15.75
C GLY A 179 1.01 6.05 -16.02
N ARG A 180 1.38 7.33 -16.22
CA ARG A 180 2.77 7.78 -16.26
C ARG A 180 3.22 8.33 -14.91
N ALA A 181 4.52 8.50 -14.72
CA ALA A 181 5.08 9.16 -13.55
C ALA A 181 6.04 10.27 -13.99
N VAL A 182 6.14 11.31 -13.17
CA VAL A 182 7.07 12.43 -13.35
C VAL A 182 7.78 12.70 -12.03
N ALA A 183 8.93 13.37 -12.10
CA ALA A 183 9.70 13.75 -10.92
C ALA A 183 10.31 15.14 -11.07
N CYS A 184 10.50 15.83 -9.95
CA CYS A 184 11.16 17.13 -9.85
C CYS A 184 12.11 17.16 -8.64
N GLY A 185 13.08 18.06 -8.64
CA GLY A 185 14.12 18.13 -7.61
C GLY A 185 15.49 17.66 -8.09
N SER A 186 16.35 17.31 -7.12
CA SER A 186 17.71 16.87 -7.36
C SER A 186 17.74 15.68 -8.31
N ASN A 187 18.63 15.70 -9.30
CA ASN A 187 18.81 14.61 -10.26
C ASN A 187 20.28 14.21 -10.47
N ASP A 188 21.17 14.56 -9.54
CA ASP A 188 22.62 14.31 -9.70
C ASP A 188 22.97 12.83 -9.89
N ARG A 189 22.09 11.92 -9.46
CA ARG A 189 22.26 10.47 -9.57
C ARG A 189 21.22 9.81 -10.49
N GLY A 190 20.41 10.58 -11.21
CA GLY A 190 19.35 10.07 -12.08
C GLY A 190 18.08 9.65 -11.34
N GLN A 191 17.82 10.16 -10.13
CA GLN A 191 16.64 9.78 -9.33
C GLN A 191 15.32 10.33 -9.90
N CYS A 192 15.39 11.34 -10.76
CA CYS A 192 14.26 11.87 -11.55
C CYS A 192 14.19 11.26 -12.95
N ASP A 193 15.15 10.42 -13.36
CA ASP A 193 15.17 9.77 -14.68
C ASP A 193 14.20 8.57 -14.69
N ILE A 194 12.90 8.86 -14.69
CA ILE A 194 11.84 7.84 -14.68
C ILE A 194 11.99 6.93 -15.92
N PRO A 195 12.12 5.60 -15.75
CA PRO A 195 12.27 4.69 -16.87
C PRO A 195 11.11 4.77 -17.87
N PRO A 196 11.34 4.58 -19.18
CA PRO A 196 10.26 4.45 -20.13
C PRO A 196 9.46 3.16 -19.87
N LEU A 197 8.17 3.19 -20.21
CA LEU A 197 7.30 2.02 -20.16
C LEU A 197 7.08 1.46 -21.56
N ASP A 198 6.99 0.13 -21.63
CA ASP A 198 6.53 -0.60 -22.82
C ASP A 198 5.07 -0.26 -23.14
N GLU A 199 4.63 -0.51 -24.37
CA GLU A 199 3.24 -0.29 -24.79
C GLU A 199 2.26 -1.14 -23.95
N GLY A 200 1.16 -0.53 -23.50
CA GLY A 200 0.15 -1.20 -22.67
C GLY A 200 0.52 -1.35 -21.19
N VAL A 201 1.71 -0.94 -20.76
CA VAL A 201 2.13 -0.95 -19.36
C VAL A 201 2.04 0.45 -18.78
N SER A 202 1.56 0.55 -17.54
CA SER A 202 1.47 1.78 -16.75
C SER A 202 2.18 1.62 -15.40
N TYR A 203 2.49 2.73 -14.76
CA TYR A 203 2.83 2.75 -13.33
C TYR A 203 1.56 2.73 -12.48
N THR A 204 1.61 2.00 -11.37
CA THR A 204 0.50 1.86 -10.41
C THR A 204 0.88 2.31 -9.00
N GLN A 205 2.17 2.45 -8.71
CA GLN A 205 2.67 3.00 -7.47
C GLN A 205 4.04 3.66 -7.66
N VAL A 206 4.30 4.75 -6.95
CA VAL A 206 5.60 5.40 -6.82
C VAL A 206 6.01 5.49 -5.36
N SER A 207 7.32 5.45 -5.10
CA SER A 207 7.91 5.70 -3.79
C SER A 207 9.32 6.27 -3.93
N ALA A 208 9.65 7.28 -3.14
CA ALA A 208 10.90 8.04 -3.23
C ALA A 208 11.75 7.95 -1.95
N GLY A 209 13.07 7.80 -2.12
CA GLY A 209 14.11 7.81 -1.08
C GLY A 209 15.32 8.64 -1.53
N ASP A 210 16.56 8.10 -1.47
CA ASP A 210 17.69 8.65 -2.28
C ASP A 210 17.62 8.19 -3.76
N HIS A 211 16.66 7.33 -4.07
CA HIS A 211 16.36 6.74 -5.36
C HIS A 211 14.85 6.68 -5.53
N THR A 212 14.38 6.35 -6.73
CA THR A 212 12.95 6.21 -7.02
C THR A 212 12.64 4.77 -7.33
N VAL A 213 11.53 4.25 -6.79
CA VAL A 213 11.02 2.90 -7.08
C VAL A 213 9.59 3.04 -7.60
N LEU A 214 9.30 2.33 -8.69
CA LEU A 214 8.00 2.36 -9.35
C LEU A 214 7.47 0.95 -9.53
N LEU A 215 6.20 0.74 -9.18
CA LEU A 215 5.46 -0.47 -9.48
C LEU A 215 4.75 -0.34 -10.83
N ARG A 216 4.84 -1.36 -11.67
CA ARG A 216 4.20 -1.44 -12.99
C ARG A 216 2.90 -2.25 -12.91
N SER A 217 1.98 -1.99 -13.83
CA SER A 217 0.70 -2.69 -13.96
C SER A 217 0.82 -4.16 -14.34
N ASP A 218 1.96 -4.57 -14.90
CA ASP A 218 2.29 -5.97 -15.18
C ASP A 218 2.84 -6.73 -13.95
N GLY A 219 2.84 -6.09 -12.77
CA GLY A 219 3.28 -6.71 -11.53
C GLY A 219 4.79 -6.74 -11.34
N ARG A 220 5.56 -6.06 -12.20
CA ARG A 220 7.01 -5.87 -12.00
C ARG A 220 7.29 -4.53 -11.34
N ALA A 221 8.50 -4.37 -10.81
CA ALA A 221 8.97 -3.10 -10.26
C ALA A 221 10.29 -2.69 -10.92
N VAL A 222 10.50 -1.39 -11.06
CA VAL A 222 11.73 -0.78 -11.58
C VAL A 222 12.21 0.31 -10.64
N ALA A 223 13.49 0.65 -10.70
CA ALA A 223 14.07 1.71 -9.89
C ALA A 223 15.12 2.50 -10.67
N CYS A 224 15.25 3.79 -10.36
CA CYS A 224 16.24 4.71 -10.92
C CYS A 224 16.85 5.59 -9.82
N GLY A 225 17.99 6.21 -10.09
CA GLY A 225 18.70 7.04 -9.11
C GLY A 225 19.91 6.38 -8.46
N ARG A 226 20.24 6.85 -7.26
CA ARG A 226 21.43 6.42 -6.51
C ARG A 226 21.43 4.90 -6.30
N ASN A 227 22.50 4.21 -6.71
CA ASN A 227 22.59 2.75 -6.60
C ASN A 227 23.89 2.21 -5.98
N GLU A 228 24.66 3.04 -5.26
CA GLU A 228 25.95 2.66 -4.66
C GLU A 228 25.81 1.53 -3.62
N SER A 229 24.65 1.43 -2.98
CA SER A 229 24.32 0.37 -2.01
C SER A 229 23.48 -0.74 -2.63
N LYS A 230 23.29 -0.78 -3.95
CA LYS A 230 22.42 -1.73 -4.68
C LYS A 230 20.93 -1.54 -4.41
N GLN A 231 20.49 -0.36 -3.98
CA GLN A 231 19.09 -0.08 -3.64
C GLN A 231 18.14 -0.06 -4.85
N CYS A 232 18.65 0.10 -6.07
CA CYS A 232 17.88 -0.04 -7.31
C CYS A 232 17.91 -1.46 -7.87
N ASN A 233 18.64 -2.40 -7.27
CA ASN A 233 18.74 -3.78 -7.74
C ASN A 233 17.51 -4.58 -7.29
N ILE A 234 16.35 -4.28 -7.88
CA ILE A 234 15.08 -4.97 -7.61
C ILE A 234 15.27 -6.49 -7.83
N PRO A 235 14.95 -7.34 -6.83
CA PRO A 235 15.08 -8.78 -6.99
C PRO A 235 14.24 -9.29 -8.18
N ALA A 236 14.76 -10.27 -8.92
CA ALA A 236 13.98 -10.92 -9.95
C ALA A 236 12.93 -11.85 -9.31
N LEU A 237 11.69 -11.79 -9.80
CA LEU A 237 10.65 -12.77 -9.49
C LEU A 237 11.02 -14.07 -10.22
N LYS A 238 11.22 -15.15 -9.46
CA LYS A 238 11.63 -16.47 -9.98
C LYS A 238 10.46 -17.43 -10.16
N ASP A 239 9.33 -17.13 -9.54
CA ASP A 239 8.16 -17.99 -9.46
C ASP A 239 7.12 -17.51 -10.47
N ASP A 240 6.62 -18.43 -11.29
CA ASP A 240 5.58 -18.11 -12.28
C ASP A 240 4.29 -17.67 -11.58
N GLY A 241 3.73 -16.54 -12.02
CA GLY A 241 2.46 -15.99 -11.49
C GLY A 241 2.58 -15.14 -10.23
N VAL A 242 3.76 -15.05 -9.59
CA VAL A 242 3.96 -14.11 -8.48
C VAL A 242 4.36 -12.74 -9.01
N VAL A 243 3.75 -11.69 -8.45
CA VAL A 243 3.98 -10.29 -8.81
C VAL A 243 4.33 -9.47 -7.58
N TYR A 244 4.91 -8.28 -7.78
CA TYR A 244 4.96 -7.27 -6.75
C TYR A 244 3.59 -6.57 -6.63
N SER A 245 3.15 -6.37 -5.39
CA SER A 245 1.90 -5.67 -5.07
C SER A 245 2.13 -4.34 -4.35
N GLN A 246 3.33 -4.12 -3.82
CA GLN A 246 3.72 -2.87 -3.19
C GLN A 246 5.23 -2.66 -3.25
N VAL A 247 5.62 -1.39 -3.40
CA VAL A 247 7.00 -0.91 -3.29
C VAL A 247 7.10 0.16 -2.22
N SER A 248 8.25 0.22 -1.55
CA SER A 248 8.62 1.28 -0.61
C SER A 248 10.12 1.55 -0.70
N ALA A 249 10.48 2.80 -0.96
CA ALA A 249 11.84 3.29 -0.99
C ALA A 249 12.16 3.97 0.35
N GLY A 250 13.20 3.49 1.02
CA GLY A 250 13.83 4.19 2.13
C GLY A 250 15.07 4.92 1.65
N VAL A 251 15.81 5.55 2.56
CA VAL A 251 16.95 6.39 2.16
C VAL A 251 18.05 5.60 1.44
N THR A 252 18.27 4.32 1.79
CA THR A 252 19.34 3.51 1.16
C THR A 252 18.95 2.07 0.87
N HIS A 253 17.66 1.73 0.95
CA HIS A 253 17.16 0.39 0.68
C HIS A 253 15.74 0.44 0.12
N THR A 254 15.34 -0.63 -0.56
CA THR A 254 14.00 -0.83 -1.10
C THR A 254 13.38 -2.05 -0.45
N VAL A 255 12.09 -1.96 -0.13
CA VAL A 255 11.28 -3.08 0.33
C VAL A 255 10.13 -3.27 -0.64
N LEU A 256 9.86 -4.52 -1.03
CA LEU A 256 8.78 -4.89 -1.92
C LEU A 256 7.96 -5.99 -1.27
N VAL A 257 6.63 -5.93 -1.42
CA VAL A 257 5.72 -7.00 -1.01
C VAL A 257 5.20 -7.70 -2.25
N ARG A 258 5.31 -9.03 -2.28
CA ARG A 258 4.78 -9.90 -3.34
C ARG A 258 3.30 -10.23 -3.12
N SER A 259 2.62 -10.65 -4.17
CA SER A 259 1.21 -11.07 -4.15
C SER A 259 0.92 -12.30 -3.28
N ASP A 260 1.94 -13.09 -2.95
CA ASP A 260 1.85 -14.23 -2.04
C ASP A 260 2.09 -13.87 -0.57
N GLY A 261 2.21 -12.57 -0.25
CA GLY A 261 2.42 -12.07 1.12
C GLY A 261 3.87 -12.17 1.62
N VAL A 262 4.82 -12.59 0.77
CA VAL A 262 6.25 -12.56 1.06
C VAL A 262 6.81 -11.18 0.74
N ALA A 263 7.60 -10.61 1.65
CA ALA A 263 8.34 -9.37 1.37
C ALA A 263 9.81 -9.67 1.05
N VAL A 264 10.39 -8.87 0.16
CA VAL A 264 11.82 -8.91 -0.20
C VAL A 264 12.42 -7.51 -0.13
N ALA A 265 13.74 -7.42 0.07
CA ALA A 265 14.43 -6.14 0.14
C ALA A 265 15.79 -6.18 -0.56
N CYS A 266 16.23 -5.02 -1.05
CA CYS A 266 17.55 -4.81 -1.62
C CYS A 266 18.12 -3.46 -1.18
N GLY A 267 19.44 -3.31 -1.24
CA GLY A 267 20.13 -2.10 -0.80
C GLY A 267 21.05 -2.30 0.40
N LYS A 268 21.29 -1.21 1.13
CA LYS A 268 22.18 -1.19 2.30
C LYS A 268 21.63 -2.09 3.41
N ASN A 269 22.50 -2.91 4.02
CA ASN A 269 22.08 -3.90 5.01
C ASN A 269 22.96 -3.96 6.28
N HIS A 270 23.70 -2.89 6.59
CA HIS A 270 24.62 -2.87 7.74
C HIS A 270 23.91 -3.09 9.09
N TYR A 271 22.65 -2.67 9.20
CA TYR A 271 21.83 -2.83 10.39
C TYR A 271 20.82 -3.97 10.26
N LYS A 272 20.98 -4.84 9.25
CA LYS A 272 20.04 -5.92 8.93
C LYS A 272 18.66 -5.44 8.44
N GLN A 273 18.52 -4.18 8.02
CA GLN A 273 17.24 -3.63 7.54
C GLN A 273 16.68 -4.39 6.32
N CYS A 274 17.52 -4.97 5.45
CA CYS A 274 17.04 -5.81 4.34
C CYS A 274 16.77 -7.28 4.76
N ARG A 275 16.99 -7.67 6.02
CA ARG A 275 16.72 -9.03 6.50
C ARG A 275 15.28 -9.14 6.99
N ILE A 276 14.36 -9.29 6.05
CA ILE A 276 12.94 -9.47 6.34
C ILE A 276 12.74 -10.77 7.12
N PRO A 277 12.15 -10.73 8.33
CA PRO A 277 11.79 -11.92 9.07
C PRO A 277 10.80 -12.78 8.28
N ALA A 278 10.90 -14.10 8.41
CA ALA A 278 9.79 -14.95 7.97
C ALA A 278 8.61 -14.72 8.93
N PRO A 279 7.38 -14.53 8.44
CA PRO A 279 6.23 -14.48 9.31
C PRO A 279 5.98 -15.85 9.95
N GLU A 280 5.33 -15.86 11.12
CA GLU A 280 4.89 -17.08 11.79
C GLU A 280 3.88 -17.85 10.91
N PRO A 281 3.75 -19.19 11.06
CA PRO A 281 2.75 -19.96 10.32
C PRO A 281 1.34 -19.37 10.46
N GLY A 282 0.66 -19.12 9.33
CA GLY A 282 -0.67 -18.51 9.29
C GLY A 282 -0.67 -16.98 9.28
N ILE A 283 0.50 -16.34 9.39
CA ILE A 283 0.67 -14.89 9.28
C ILE A 283 1.36 -14.55 7.97
N TRP A 284 0.98 -13.44 7.35
CA TRP A 284 1.62 -12.90 6.16
C TRP A 284 1.72 -11.38 6.23
N TYR A 285 2.56 -10.80 5.38
CA TYR A 285 2.65 -9.34 5.28
C TYR A 285 1.56 -8.81 4.37
N VAL A 286 0.81 -7.82 4.86
CA VAL A 286 -0.26 -7.16 4.11
C VAL A 286 0.37 -6.15 3.15
N TRP A 287 -0.34 -5.70 2.12
CA TRP A 287 0.14 -4.63 1.22
C TRP A 287 -0.90 -3.52 0.95
N ASP A 288 -2.19 -3.76 1.22
CA ASP A 288 -3.29 -2.83 0.91
C ASP A 288 -4.04 -2.35 2.16
N HIS A 289 -4.42 -1.06 2.18
CA HIS A 289 -5.31 -0.41 3.16
C HIS A 289 -6.75 -0.95 3.10
N THR A 290 -7.21 -1.48 1.97
CA THR A 290 -8.58 -2.00 1.81
C THR A 290 -8.78 -3.39 2.43
N VAL A 291 -7.78 -3.93 3.13
CA VAL A 291 -7.91 -5.17 3.88
C VAL A 291 -8.74 -4.98 5.17
N ARG A 292 -9.29 -3.78 5.42
CA ARG A 292 -10.53 -3.62 6.21
C ARG A 292 -11.75 -3.40 5.33
N ASN A 293 -12.43 -4.51 5.08
CA ASN A 293 -13.84 -4.75 5.41
C ASN A 293 -14.74 -3.52 5.70
N THR A 294 -15.03 -2.68 4.70
CA THR A 294 -16.28 -1.87 4.68
C THR A 294 -17.03 -1.85 3.34
N ASP A 295 -16.51 -2.45 2.27
CA ASP A 295 -17.26 -2.73 1.03
C ASP A 295 -17.04 -4.19 0.58
N SER A 296 -17.18 -5.14 1.49
CA SER A 296 -17.17 -6.55 1.11
C SER A 296 -18.45 -6.86 0.34
N PHE A 297 -18.36 -7.12 -0.97
CA PHE A 297 -19.48 -7.68 -1.71
C PHE A 297 -19.58 -9.17 -1.36
N VAL A 298 -20.62 -9.55 -0.64
CA VAL A 298 -20.87 -10.94 -0.24
C VAL A 298 -21.94 -11.53 -1.15
N CYS A 299 -21.62 -12.65 -1.78
CA CYS A 299 -22.60 -13.47 -2.48
C CYS A 299 -22.45 -14.94 -2.13
N GLN A 300 -23.57 -15.65 -2.06
CA GLN A 300 -23.61 -17.11 -1.99
C GLN A 300 -23.47 -17.69 -3.40
N LEU A 301 -22.70 -18.77 -3.54
CA LEU A 301 -22.52 -19.51 -4.79
C LEU A 301 -23.18 -20.88 -4.69
N ASP A 302 -24.15 -21.13 -5.57
CA ASP A 302 -24.86 -22.40 -5.68
C ASP A 302 -24.55 -23.09 -7.02
N PHE A 303 -24.64 -24.42 -7.04
CA PHE A 303 -24.26 -25.27 -8.17
C PHE A 303 -25.48 -26.04 -8.68
N VAL A 304 -25.73 -26.02 -9.99
CA VAL A 304 -26.83 -26.76 -10.64
C VAL A 304 -26.30 -27.54 -11.84
N ASP A 305 -26.44 -28.86 -11.83
CA ASP A 305 -26.06 -29.71 -12.96
C ASP A 305 -26.97 -29.46 -14.18
N LYS A 306 -26.36 -29.31 -15.36
CA LYS A 306 -27.11 -29.15 -16.62
C LYS A 306 -26.33 -29.77 -17.78
N ASP A 307 -26.82 -30.91 -18.27
CA ASP A 307 -26.38 -31.56 -19.52
C ASP A 307 -24.85 -31.65 -19.73
N GLY A 308 -24.09 -31.97 -18.67
CA GLY A 308 -22.63 -32.13 -18.71
C GLY A 308 -21.81 -30.85 -18.42
N ALA A 309 -22.48 -29.75 -18.09
CA ALA A 309 -21.89 -28.52 -17.55
C ALA A 309 -22.45 -28.24 -16.14
N VAL A 310 -21.75 -27.37 -15.40
CA VAL A 310 -22.18 -26.89 -14.08
C VAL A 310 -22.65 -25.45 -14.22
N ALA A 311 -23.95 -25.21 -14.01
CA ALA A 311 -24.48 -23.87 -13.90
C ALA A 311 -24.18 -23.33 -12.50
N LEU A 312 -23.49 -22.18 -12.46
CA LEU A 312 -23.13 -21.48 -11.25
C LEU A 312 -24.06 -20.30 -11.05
N ILE A 313 -24.62 -20.17 -9.85
CA ILE A 313 -25.58 -19.12 -9.49
C ILE A 313 -24.99 -18.35 -8.32
N CYS A 314 -24.78 -17.05 -8.48
CA CYS A 314 -24.47 -16.17 -7.37
C CYS A 314 -25.72 -15.44 -6.90
N SER A 315 -25.99 -15.53 -5.60
CA SER A 315 -27.09 -14.84 -4.93
C SER A 315 -26.56 -13.77 -3.98
N GLY A 316 -27.14 -12.57 -4.02
CA GLY A 316 -26.85 -11.52 -3.03
C GLY A 316 -27.46 -11.83 -1.66
N LEU A 317 -27.12 -11.05 -0.63
CA LEU A 317 -27.64 -11.23 0.74
C LEU A 317 -29.17 -11.11 0.85
N ALA A 318 -29.83 -10.45 -0.10
CA ALA A 318 -31.29 -10.37 -0.16
C ALA A 318 -31.93 -11.60 -0.83
N GLY A 319 -31.13 -12.62 -1.21
CA GLY A 319 -31.59 -13.85 -1.86
C GLY A 319 -31.91 -13.70 -3.35
N ASN A 320 -31.64 -12.54 -3.94
CA ASN A 320 -31.79 -12.33 -5.38
C ASN A 320 -30.56 -12.83 -6.14
N GLU A 321 -30.80 -13.48 -7.28
CA GLU A 321 -29.75 -13.84 -8.22
C GLU A 321 -29.07 -12.56 -8.76
N VAL A 322 -27.75 -12.49 -8.63
CA VAL A 322 -26.92 -11.35 -9.10
C VAL A 322 -26.08 -11.73 -10.32
N LEU A 323 -25.78 -13.02 -10.49
CA LEU A 323 -25.01 -13.52 -11.63
C LEU A 323 -25.33 -15.01 -11.84
N ARG A 324 -25.40 -15.43 -13.11
CA ARG A 324 -25.51 -16.84 -13.50
C ARG A 324 -24.67 -17.09 -14.75
N TRP A 325 -23.93 -18.20 -14.76
CA TRP A 325 -23.21 -18.65 -15.95
C TRP A 325 -23.03 -20.17 -15.95
N GLU A 326 -22.62 -20.71 -17.09
CA GLU A 326 -22.29 -22.12 -17.24
C GLU A 326 -20.75 -22.27 -17.28
N ALA A 327 -20.21 -23.17 -16.48
CA ALA A 327 -18.79 -23.49 -16.41
C ALA A 327 -18.57 -24.97 -16.74
N LEU A 328 -17.42 -25.28 -17.35
CA LEU A 328 -17.01 -26.67 -17.51
C LEU A 328 -16.60 -27.24 -16.14
N GLY A 329 -16.99 -28.48 -15.85
CA GLY A 329 -16.62 -29.13 -14.59
C GLY A 329 -15.10 -29.22 -14.37
N SER A 330 -14.30 -29.23 -15.44
CA SER A 330 -12.84 -29.24 -15.36
C SER A 330 -12.19 -27.87 -15.11
N GLU A 331 -12.96 -26.78 -15.05
CA GLU A 331 -12.43 -25.45 -14.74
C GLU A 331 -12.00 -25.37 -13.27
N LEU A 332 -10.90 -24.66 -13.00
CA LEU A 332 -10.46 -24.40 -11.63
C LEU A 332 -11.43 -23.45 -10.92
N ALA A 333 -11.78 -23.77 -9.69
CA ALA A 333 -12.69 -22.96 -8.88
C ALA A 333 -12.17 -21.53 -8.62
N LEU A 334 -10.85 -21.34 -8.62
CA LEU A 334 -10.22 -20.01 -8.52
C LEU A 334 -10.59 -19.10 -9.70
N ASN A 335 -10.76 -19.66 -10.90
CA ASN A 335 -11.16 -18.90 -12.08
C ASN A 335 -12.61 -18.42 -11.96
N ALA A 336 -13.49 -19.20 -11.33
CA ALA A 336 -14.86 -18.80 -11.03
C ALA A 336 -14.88 -17.55 -10.12
N GLN A 337 -14.01 -17.50 -9.10
CA GLN A 337 -13.91 -16.32 -8.22
C GLN A 337 -13.46 -15.06 -9.00
N GLY A 338 -12.48 -15.21 -9.90
CA GLY A 338 -12.04 -14.12 -10.78
C GLY A 338 -13.13 -13.65 -11.75
N TYR A 339 -13.90 -14.60 -12.29
CA TYR A 339 -15.03 -14.33 -13.18
C TYR A 339 -16.12 -13.52 -12.48
N ILE A 340 -16.54 -13.94 -11.29
CA ILE A 340 -17.57 -13.24 -10.48
C ILE A 340 -17.13 -11.79 -10.21
N ALA A 341 -15.88 -11.58 -9.81
CA ALA A 341 -15.35 -10.25 -9.54
C ALA A 341 -15.43 -9.33 -10.77
N ARG A 342 -15.08 -9.86 -11.94
CA ARG A 342 -15.11 -9.13 -13.21
C ARG A 342 -16.53 -8.76 -13.63
N GLU A 343 -17.46 -9.73 -13.61
CA GLU A 343 -18.83 -9.49 -14.09
C GLU A 343 -19.61 -8.56 -13.16
N LEU A 344 -19.40 -8.68 -11.85
CA LEU A 344 -20.03 -7.80 -10.86
C LEU A 344 -19.31 -6.45 -10.70
N ARG A 345 -18.21 -6.23 -11.42
CA ARG A 345 -17.36 -5.03 -11.36
C ARG A 345 -16.90 -4.71 -9.94
N VAL A 346 -16.63 -5.75 -9.14
CA VAL A 346 -16.10 -5.64 -7.78
C VAL A 346 -14.64 -6.04 -7.77
N LYS A 347 -13.82 -5.39 -6.93
CA LYS A 347 -12.43 -5.80 -6.74
C LYS A 347 -12.40 -7.22 -6.19
N LEU A 348 -11.58 -8.10 -6.75
CA LEU A 348 -11.45 -9.51 -6.30
C LEU A 348 -11.16 -9.62 -4.79
N GLN A 349 -10.40 -8.66 -4.26
CA GLN A 349 -10.02 -8.58 -2.84
C GLN A 349 -11.19 -8.16 -1.92
N SER A 350 -12.20 -7.48 -2.49
CA SER A 350 -13.45 -7.06 -1.84
C SER A 350 -14.58 -8.08 -2.01
N LEU A 351 -14.40 -9.12 -2.83
CA LEU A 351 -15.40 -10.17 -3.03
C LEU A 351 -15.28 -11.24 -1.94
N ARG A 352 -16.42 -11.63 -1.37
CA ARG A 352 -16.57 -12.80 -0.49
C ARG A 352 -17.60 -13.74 -1.10
N VAL A 353 -17.12 -14.82 -1.71
CA VAL A 353 -17.98 -15.87 -2.24
C VAL A 353 -18.14 -16.95 -1.18
N VAL A 354 -19.36 -17.16 -0.74
CA VAL A 354 -19.73 -18.12 0.30
C VAL A 354 -20.33 -19.37 -0.38
N LEU A 355 -19.83 -20.55 -0.03
CA LEU A 355 -20.35 -21.83 -0.48
C LEU A 355 -21.59 -22.24 0.34
N PRO A 356 -22.38 -23.24 -0.09
CA PRO A 356 -23.63 -23.59 0.60
C PRO A 356 -23.48 -24.05 2.06
N ASP A 357 -22.29 -24.52 2.45
CA ASP A 357 -21.94 -24.89 3.83
C ASP A 357 -21.49 -23.69 4.70
N GLY A 358 -21.41 -22.49 4.12
CA GLY A 358 -20.94 -21.28 4.78
C GLY A 358 -19.43 -21.06 4.70
N GLU A 359 -18.66 -21.95 4.08
CA GLU A 359 -17.24 -21.73 3.85
C GLU A 359 -16.98 -20.69 2.75
N LEU A 360 -15.83 -20.02 2.82
CA LEU A 360 -15.39 -19.12 1.74
C LEU A 360 -14.75 -19.93 0.62
N LEU A 361 -15.18 -19.70 -0.62
CA LEU A 361 -14.57 -20.30 -1.82
C LEU A 361 -13.04 -20.07 -1.85
N ALA A 362 -12.59 -18.88 -1.44
CA ALA A 362 -11.18 -18.55 -1.35
C ALA A 362 -10.41 -19.42 -0.32
N SER A 363 -11.07 -19.84 0.76
CA SER A 363 -10.47 -20.75 1.75
C SER A 363 -10.32 -22.15 1.18
N VAL A 364 -11.34 -22.65 0.47
CA VAL A 364 -11.28 -23.96 -0.20
C VAL A 364 -10.19 -23.98 -1.29
N CYS A 365 -10.13 -22.94 -2.13
CA CYS A 365 -9.09 -22.82 -3.15
C CYS A 365 -7.67 -22.67 -2.56
N ARG A 366 -7.53 -22.09 -1.36
CA ARG A 366 -6.23 -22.04 -0.66
C ARG A 366 -5.81 -23.39 -0.11
N ALA A 367 -6.76 -24.17 0.42
CA ALA A 367 -6.49 -25.52 0.92
C ALA A 367 -6.20 -26.51 -0.22
N ASN A 368 -6.87 -26.35 -1.36
CA ASN A 368 -6.66 -27.16 -2.56
C ASN A 368 -6.70 -26.28 -3.83
N PRO A 369 -5.55 -25.79 -4.31
CA PRO A 369 -5.48 -24.93 -5.51
C PRO A 369 -5.90 -25.60 -6.82
N LEU A 370 -5.98 -26.94 -6.83
CA LEU A 370 -6.39 -27.72 -8.00
C LEU A 370 -7.87 -28.11 -7.95
N VAL A 371 -8.62 -27.66 -6.94
CA VAL A 371 -10.05 -27.93 -6.84
C VAL A 371 -10.79 -27.36 -8.04
N THR A 372 -11.58 -28.22 -8.68
CA THR A 372 -12.35 -27.87 -9.88
C THR A 372 -13.78 -27.47 -9.53
N VAL A 373 -14.46 -26.80 -10.46
CA VAL A 373 -15.90 -26.52 -10.36
C VAL A 373 -16.70 -27.82 -10.24
N GLY A 374 -16.26 -28.89 -10.91
CA GLY A 374 -16.84 -30.23 -10.79
C GLY A 374 -16.71 -30.80 -9.39
N ASP A 375 -15.52 -30.71 -8.76
CA ASP A 375 -15.30 -31.19 -7.39
C ASP A 375 -16.19 -30.45 -6.38
N LEU A 376 -16.33 -29.13 -6.53
CA LEU A 376 -17.22 -28.32 -5.68
C LEU A 376 -18.69 -28.65 -5.94
N SER A 377 -19.08 -28.80 -7.19
CA SER A 377 -20.43 -29.22 -7.56
C SER A 377 -20.76 -30.56 -6.92
N ASP A 378 -19.92 -31.58 -7.07
CA ASP A 378 -20.12 -32.91 -6.48
C ASP A 378 -20.25 -32.86 -4.94
N THR A 379 -19.57 -31.91 -4.29
CA THR A 379 -19.61 -31.72 -2.84
C THR A 379 -20.88 -31.00 -2.37
N TYR A 380 -21.35 -30.00 -3.12
CA TYR A 380 -22.39 -29.05 -2.69
C TYR A 380 -23.71 -29.16 -3.45
N LYS A 381 -23.88 -30.22 -4.23
CA LYS A 381 -25.15 -30.55 -4.89
C LYS A 381 -26.29 -30.64 -3.88
N SER A 382 -27.38 -29.94 -4.20
CA SER A 382 -28.71 -30.15 -3.61
C SER A 382 -29.55 -31.07 -4.48
#